data_AF-A0A8T6II66-F1
#
_entry.id   AF-A0A8T6II66-F1
#
_cell.length_a   1.000
_cell.length_b   1.000
_cell.length_c   1.000
_cell.angle_alpha   90.00
_cell.angle_beta   90.00
_cell.angle_gamma   90.00
#
_symmetry.space_group_name_H-M   'P 1'
#
loop_
_entity.id
_entity.type
_entity.pdbx_description
1 polymer ?
#
loop_
_entity_poly.entity_id
_entity_poly.type
_entity_poly.pdbx_seq_one_letter_code
_entity_poly.pdbx_strand_id
1 'polypeptide(L)'
;MPSGGVPCFTTARELVSRSQVNSSRFVYGLVWITTSKTVAAFIAVVFWVAALNGFIAAASLVNEVRVQGNLRVEEDAIRLSIQAQQGQSFDQDVVDRDVKAIYRMGFFDDVSADLSADGILTYTVKERPYVKQVDIVGNDKVSTDDIEAALGIRPRTALDASRLQEGLQRVLRVYSEAGHVNTRVDYVLTPEENNQTVVTLTIIEGKTLRIQKITFEGNREFSDDELKDVMNTKEEWFLPFSTRGILDPDVLTNDTALLSSLYYDHGFVDHKIDEPIILTRGEGLEVVIRVQEGERYRVGAVKLGGD
;
A
#
# COMPACT_ATOMS: atom_id res chain seq x y z
N MET A 1 -38.57 0.15 -48.77
CA MET A 1 -37.66 1.32 -48.72
C MET A 1 -36.85 1.18 -47.43
N PRO A 2 -35.51 1.31 -47.42
CA PRO A 2 -34.65 1.86 -48.46
C PRO A 2 -34.01 0.78 -49.36
N SER A 3 -33.37 1.28 -50.40
CA SER A 3 -32.96 0.69 -51.67
C SER A 3 -31.67 -0.12 -51.62
N GLY A 4 -31.72 -1.33 -52.16
CA GLY A 4 -30.57 -2.12 -52.56
C GLY A 4 -30.05 -1.76 -53.95
N GLY A 5 -28.77 -2.05 -54.18
CA GLY A 5 -28.05 -1.95 -55.45
C GLY A 5 -26.73 -2.71 -55.37
N VAL A 6 -26.80 -3.99 -55.74
CA VAL A 6 -25.80 -5.07 -55.96
C VAL A 6 -24.72 -4.67 -57.02
N PRO A 7 -23.74 -5.50 -57.48
CA PRO A 7 -23.24 -6.85 -57.08
C PRO A 7 -21.68 -6.97 -56.99
N CYS A 8 -21.04 -7.98 -56.36
CA CYS A 8 -20.92 -9.44 -56.61
C CYS A 8 -19.96 -9.87 -57.75
N PHE A 9 -19.26 -10.99 -57.48
CA PHE A 9 -18.32 -11.82 -58.27
C PHE A 9 -16.83 -11.45 -58.20
N THR A 10 -15.95 -12.17 -57.49
CA THR A 10 -15.60 -13.61 -57.44
C THR A 10 -14.87 -14.13 -58.68
N THR A 11 -13.85 -14.94 -58.41
CA THR A 11 -13.16 -15.97 -59.23
C THR A 11 -11.82 -15.47 -59.80
N ALA A 12 -10.67 -15.82 -59.24
CA ALA A 12 -10.03 -17.13 -59.05
C ALA A 12 -9.54 -17.80 -60.34
N ARG A 13 -8.30 -18.31 -60.22
CA ARG A 13 -7.61 -19.35 -61.00
C ARG A 13 -7.01 -19.03 -62.38
N GLU A 14 -5.68 -19.13 -62.40
CA GLU A 14 -4.97 -20.26 -63.01
C GLU A 14 -5.33 -20.56 -64.47
N LEU A 15 -4.46 -20.18 -65.42
CA LEU A 15 -4.36 -20.91 -66.69
C LEU A 15 -2.91 -20.94 -67.22
N VAL A 16 -2.58 -22.15 -67.63
CA VAL A 16 -1.31 -22.69 -68.11
C VAL A 16 -1.28 -22.62 -69.65
N SER A 17 -0.06 -22.52 -70.21
CA SER A 17 0.41 -23.17 -71.44
C SER A 17 0.34 -22.47 -72.84
N ARG A 18 1.54 -22.45 -73.45
CA ARG A 18 1.93 -22.52 -74.90
C ARG A 18 1.77 -21.21 -75.70
N SER A 19 2.70 -20.82 -76.59
CA SER A 19 3.51 -21.59 -77.56
C SER A 19 4.81 -20.83 -77.96
N GLN A 20 5.97 -21.50 -78.01
CA GLN A 20 6.76 -21.89 -79.22
C GLN A 20 7.29 -20.77 -80.13
N VAL A 21 8.62 -20.55 -80.10
CA VAL A 21 9.47 -20.45 -81.32
C VAL A 21 10.86 -21.08 -81.06
N ASN A 22 11.03 -22.26 -81.63
CA ASN A 22 12.16 -22.88 -82.34
C ASN A 22 13.65 -22.47 -82.16
N SER A 23 14.44 -23.51 -81.80
CA SER A 23 15.71 -24.00 -82.38
C SER A 23 16.97 -23.12 -82.49
N SER A 24 18.03 -23.51 -81.76
CA SER A 24 19.34 -23.84 -82.36
C SER A 24 20.19 -24.68 -81.38
N ARG A 25 20.77 -25.77 -81.88
CA ARG A 25 21.65 -26.70 -81.16
C ARG A 25 23.10 -26.26 -81.34
N PHE A 26 23.87 -26.04 -80.26
CA PHE A 26 25.35 -26.04 -80.22
C PHE A 26 25.73 -26.20 -78.71
N VAL A 27 26.15 -27.36 -78.17
CA VAL A 27 27.43 -28.09 -78.27
C VAL A 27 28.51 -27.61 -77.25
N TYR A 28 28.97 -28.56 -76.39
CA TYR A 28 30.11 -28.59 -75.43
C TYR A 28 30.12 -27.55 -74.27
N GLY A 29 30.49 -27.84 -73.01
CA GLY A 29 31.12 -28.99 -72.37
C GLY A 29 31.20 -28.82 -70.84
N LEU A 30 31.47 -29.94 -70.15
CA LEU A 30 31.73 -30.06 -68.72
C LEU A 30 32.91 -29.16 -68.29
N VAL A 31 32.73 -28.31 -67.27
CA VAL A 31 33.85 -27.78 -66.46
C VAL A 31 33.49 -27.93 -64.99
N TRP A 32 34.15 -28.88 -64.33
CA TRP A 32 34.18 -29.03 -62.89
C TRP A 32 34.95 -27.85 -62.29
N ILE A 33 34.32 -27.01 -61.47
CA ILE A 33 35.05 -26.10 -60.58
C ILE A 33 35.08 -26.76 -59.21
N THR A 34 36.19 -27.43 -58.94
CA THR A 34 36.60 -27.85 -57.61
C THR A 34 36.91 -26.60 -56.78
N THR A 35 35.99 -26.17 -55.93
CA THR A 35 36.28 -25.11 -54.95
C THR A 35 37.27 -25.63 -53.92
N SER A 36 38.48 -25.06 -53.94
CA SER A 36 39.57 -25.40 -53.03
C SER A 36 39.15 -25.20 -51.57
N LYS A 37 39.39 -26.22 -50.73
CA LYS A 37 39.17 -26.19 -49.27
C LYS A 37 39.85 -24.99 -48.57
N THR A 38 40.82 -24.35 -49.22
CA THR A 38 41.55 -23.19 -48.67
C THR A 38 40.76 -21.88 -48.69
N VAL A 39 39.81 -21.69 -49.61
CA VAL A 39 39.03 -20.44 -49.73
C VAL A 39 37.88 -20.41 -48.70
N ALA A 40 37.26 -21.55 -48.42
CA ALA A 40 36.23 -21.68 -47.39
C ALA A 40 36.78 -21.44 -45.97
N ALA A 41 38.03 -21.85 -45.71
CA ALA A 41 38.69 -21.62 -44.42
C ALA A 41 38.98 -20.13 -44.17
N PHE A 42 39.29 -19.34 -45.21
CA PHE A 42 39.56 -17.90 -45.08
C PHE A 42 38.30 -17.09 -44.78
N ILE A 43 37.16 -17.41 -45.39
CA ILE A 43 35.88 -16.73 -45.13
C ILE A 43 35.37 -17.04 -43.72
N ALA A 44 35.57 -18.27 -43.23
CA ALA A 44 35.22 -18.65 -41.87
C ALA A 44 36.06 -17.90 -40.81
N VAL A 45 37.36 -17.67 -41.06
CA VAL A 45 38.23 -16.90 -40.17
C VAL A 45 37.85 -15.41 -40.16
N VAL A 46 37.51 -14.82 -41.31
CA VAL A 46 37.04 -13.42 -41.37
C VAL A 46 35.69 -13.24 -40.66
N PHE A 47 34.80 -14.23 -40.73
CA PHE A 47 33.54 -14.24 -39.95
C PHE A 47 33.76 -14.48 -38.44
N TRP A 48 34.78 -15.25 -38.05
CA TRP A 48 35.15 -15.45 -36.65
C TRP A 48 35.81 -14.20 -36.03
N VAL A 49 36.60 -13.46 -36.82
CA VAL A 49 37.23 -12.19 -36.39
C VAL A 49 36.23 -11.04 -36.31
N ALA A 50 35.20 -11.01 -37.18
CA ALA A 50 34.14 -10.00 -37.11
C ALA A 50 33.19 -10.19 -35.90
N ALA A 51 33.05 -11.42 -35.39
CA ALA A 51 32.23 -11.73 -34.21
C ALA A 51 32.87 -11.30 -32.87
N LEU A 52 34.16 -10.90 -32.86
CA LEU A 52 34.84 -10.35 -31.68
C LEU A 52 34.64 -8.84 -31.48
N ASN A 53 33.97 -8.15 -32.41
CA ASN A 53 33.64 -6.73 -32.28
C ASN A 53 32.24 -6.49 -31.70
N GLY A 54 31.70 -7.47 -30.96
CA GLY A 54 30.41 -7.39 -30.29
C GLY A 54 30.56 -7.00 -28.81
N PHE A 55 29.92 -5.90 -28.43
CA PHE A 55 29.76 -5.38 -27.06
C PHE A 55 31.01 -4.79 -26.38
N ILE A 56 31.49 -3.65 -26.88
CA ILE A 56 31.96 -2.62 -25.94
C ILE A 56 30.68 -1.96 -25.40
N ALA A 57 30.14 -2.49 -24.31
CA ALA A 57 29.33 -1.64 -23.44
C ALA A 57 30.28 -0.52 -23.03
N ALA A 58 30.04 0.71 -23.50
CA ALA A 58 30.75 1.86 -23.00
C ALA A 58 30.39 1.97 -21.52
N ALA A 59 31.23 1.39 -20.67
CA ALA A 59 31.14 1.57 -19.23
C ALA A 59 31.35 3.07 -19.00
N SER A 60 30.25 3.79 -18.83
CA SER A 60 30.28 5.20 -18.49
C SER A 60 31.04 5.31 -17.18
N LEU A 61 32.17 6.02 -17.18
CA LEU A 61 32.97 6.21 -15.98
C LEU A 61 32.35 7.33 -15.14
N VAL A 62 32.30 7.14 -13.82
CA VAL A 62 31.95 8.22 -12.89
C VAL A 62 33.19 9.08 -12.67
N ASN A 63 33.24 10.24 -13.30
CA ASN A 63 34.34 11.19 -13.21
C ASN A 63 34.28 12.04 -11.95
N GLU A 64 33.09 12.32 -11.42
CA GLU A 64 32.88 13.12 -10.21
C GLU A 64 31.55 12.71 -9.55
N VAL A 65 31.49 12.76 -8.22
CA VAL A 65 30.25 12.57 -7.44
C VAL A 65 29.93 13.84 -6.68
N ARG A 66 28.77 14.43 -6.98
CA ARG A 66 28.29 15.69 -6.41
C ARG A 66 26.95 15.49 -5.70
N VAL A 67 26.75 16.19 -4.60
CA VAL A 67 25.45 16.27 -3.92
C VAL A 67 24.91 17.69 -4.03
N GLN A 68 23.61 17.83 -4.27
CA GLN A 68 22.94 19.13 -4.39
C GLN A 68 21.61 19.14 -3.67
N GLY A 69 21.20 20.31 -3.17
CA GLY A 69 19.90 20.52 -2.52
C GLY A 69 19.87 20.26 -1.01
N ASN A 70 21.02 19.87 -0.43
CA ASN A 70 21.21 19.88 1.01
C ASN A 70 21.34 21.32 1.54
N LEU A 71 20.77 21.58 2.70
CA LEU A 71 20.71 22.89 3.37
C LEU A 71 21.37 22.82 4.74
N ARG A 72 20.95 21.87 5.59
CA ARG A 72 21.48 21.70 6.95
C ARG A 72 22.32 20.44 7.09
N VAL A 73 22.05 19.41 6.29
CA VAL A 73 22.85 18.19 6.29
C VAL A 73 24.13 18.47 5.50
N GLU A 74 25.28 18.25 6.12
CA GLU A 74 26.56 18.42 5.44
C GLU A 74 26.74 17.37 4.33
N GLU A 75 27.31 17.79 3.20
CA GLU A 75 27.54 16.92 2.05
C GLU A 75 28.39 15.69 2.43
N ASP A 76 29.38 15.86 3.30
CA ASP A 76 30.25 14.77 3.76
C ASP A 76 29.46 13.69 4.51
N ALA A 77 28.42 14.05 5.27
CA ALA A 77 27.57 13.09 5.96
C ALA A 77 26.75 12.25 4.97
N ILE A 78 26.29 12.86 3.87
CA ILE A 78 25.60 12.17 2.78
C ILE A 78 26.59 11.26 2.04
N ARG A 79 27.80 11.75 1.79
CA ARG A 79 28.89 11.01 1.13
C ARG A 79 29.33 9.76 1.90
N LEU A 80 29.22 9.76 3.22
CA LEU A 80 29.47 8.58 4.05
C LEU A 80 28.42 7.47 3.87
N SER A 81 27.24 7.81 3.34
CA SER A 81 26.12 6.87 3.15
C SER A 81 26.08 6.25 1.75
N ILE A 82 26.88 6.76 0.80
CA ILE A 82 26.94 6.30 -0.60
C ILE A 82 28.16 5.41 -0.86
N GLN A 83 28.00 4.46 -1.77
CA GLN A 83 29.03 3.52 -2.22
C GLN A 83 29.68 3.96 -3.53
N ALA A 84 28.97 4.69 -4.38
CA ALA A 84 29.49 5.23 -5.63
C ALA A 84 30.68 6.17 -5.36
N GLN A 85 31.80 5.90 -6.04
CA GLN A 85 33.02 6.69 -5.91
C GLN A 85 33.52 7.18 -7.25
N GLN A 86 34.23 8.32 -7.20
CA GLN A 86 34.97 8.85 -8.33
C GLN A 86 35.95 7.80 -8.87
N GLY A 87 36.01 7.65 -10.19
CA GLY A 87 36.88 6.73 -10.90
C GLY A 87 36.35 5.31 -11.05
N GLN A 88 35.19 4.97 -10.46
CA GLN A 88 34.53 3.68 -10.66
C GLN A 88 33.68 3.67 -11.94
N SER A 89 33.46 2.48 -12.49
CA SER A 89 32.47 2.28 -13.55
C SER A 89 31.07 2.55 -13.01
N PHE A 90 30.25 3.25 -13.78
CA PHE A 90 28.85 3.46 -13.44
C PHE A 90 28.11 2.13 -13.33
N ASP A 91 27.43 1.94 -12.20
CA ASP A 91 26.60 0.78 -11.90
C ASP A 91 25.27 1.26 -11.31
N GLN A 92 24.18 1.00 -12.03
CA GLN A 92 22.84 1.41 -11.61
C GLN A 92 22.43 0.75 -10.27
N ASP A 93 22.84 -0.49 -10.01
CA ASP A 93 22.50 -1.20 -8.78
C ASP A 93 23.20 -0.60 -7.55
N VAL A 94 24.38 0.02 -7.76
CA VAL A 94 25.06 0.82 -6.73
C VAL A 94 24.30 2.12 -6.49
N VAL A 95 23.94 2.83 -7.55
CA VAL A 95 23.20 4.10 -7.45
C VAL A 95 21.85 3.90 -6.75
N ASP A 96 21.10 2.86 -7.08
CA ASP A 96 19.81 2.56 -6.43
C ASP A 96 19.97 2.23 -4.94
N ARG A 97 21.07 1.55 -4.56
CA ARG A 97 21.39 1.28 -3.15
C ARG A 97 21.78 2.56 -2.41
N ASP A 98 22.48 3.47 -3.07
CA ASP A 98 22.88 4.76 -2.53
C ASP A 98 21.69 5.67 -2.31
N VAL A 99 20.79 5.79 -3.30
CA VAL A 99 19.52 6.51 -3.17
C VAL A 99 18.73 5.97 -1.98
N LYS A 100 18.59 4.64 -1.84
CA LYS A 100 17.94 4.02 -0.67
C LYS A 100 18.69 4.28 0.63
N ALA A 101 20.02 4.35 0.63
CA ALA A 101 20.81 4.66 1.82
C ALA A 101 20.59 6.11 2.28
N ILE A 102 20.60 7.07 1.35
CA ILE A 102 20.31 8.48 1.62
C ILE A 102 18.88 8.63 2.17
N TYR A 103 17.88 8.01 1.54
CA TYR A 103 16.50 8.02 2.04
C TYR A 103 16.38 7.47 3.48
N ARG A 104 17.11 6.40 3.80
CA ARG A 104 17.11 5.78 5.14
C ARG A 104 17.70 6.68 6.22
N MET A 105 18.45 7.72 5.86
CA MET A 105 18.88 8.74 6.84
C MET A 105 17.68 9.49 7.44
N GLY A 106 16.55 9.54 6.75
CA GLY A 106 15.29 10.11 7.25
C GLY A 106 15.18 11.64 7.18
N PHE A 107 16.17 12.31 6.62
CA PHE A 107 16.23 13.78 6.50
C PHE A 107 15.69 14.34 5.18
N PHE A 108 15.37 13.49 4.20
CA PHE A 108 15.04 13.92 2.85
C PHE A 108 13.65 13.40 2.42
N ASP A 109 12.89 14.27 1.76
CA ASP A 109 11.59 13.94 1.15
C ASP A 109 11.76 13.33 -0.23
N ASP A 110 12.78 13.79 -0.96
CA ASP A 110 13.07 13.34 -2.30
C ASP A 110 14.57 13.16 -2.51
N VAL A 111 14.96 12.10 -3.21
CA VAL A 111 16.34 11.81 -3.58
C VAL A 111 16.33 11.24 -4.99
N SER A 112 16.95 11.95 -5.92
CA SER A 112 17.22 11.48 -7.28
C SER A 112 18.72 11.41 -7.54
N ALA A 113 19.09 10.60 -8.53
CA ALA A 113 20.47 10.49 -8.98
C ALA A 113 20.51 10.52 -10.51
N ASP A 114 21.34 11.40 -11.06
CA ASP A 114 21.45 11.62 -12.49
C ASP A 114 22.93 11.62 -12.90
N LEU A 115 23.26 10.90 -13.98
CA LEU A 115 24.59 10.89 -14.56
C LEU A 115 24.64 11.83 -15.78
N SER A 116 25.51 12.84 -15.74
CA SER A 116 25.72 13.74 -16.88
C SER A 116 26.52 13.06 -18.01
N ALA A 117 26.42 13.60 -19.22
CA ALA A 117 27.23 13.15 -20.36
C ALA A 117 28.75 13.30 -20.12
N ASP A 118 29.15 14.20 -19.22
CA ASP A 118 30.55 14.43 -18.82
C ASP A 118 31.01 13.46 -17.71
N GLY A 119 30.16 12.50 -17.31
CA GLY A 119 30.45 11.51 -16.28
C GLY A 119 30.28 12.01 -14.84
N ILE A 120 29.55 13.11 -14.61
CA ILE A 120 29.29 13.64 -13.27
C ILE A 120 28.01 13.00 -12.73
N LEU A 121 28.14 12.20 -11.67
CA LEU A 121 27.01 11.63 -10.94
C LEU A 121 26.53 12.62 -9.89
N THR A 122 25.33 13.15 -10.08
CA THR A 122 24.74 14.15 -9.18
C THR A 122 23.59 13.54 -8.41
N TYR A 123 23.69 13.51 -7.08
CA TYR A 123 22.58 13.19 -6.20
C TYR A 123 21.85 14.49 -5.82
N THR A 124 20.61 14.63 -6.27
CA THR A 124 19.76 15.77 -5.92
C THR A 124 18.88 15.36 -4.76
N VAL A 125 18.96 16.07 -3.65
CA VAL A 125 18.19 15.81 -2.43
C VAL A 125 17.29 16.98 -2.10
N LYS A 126 16.09 16.69 -1.58
CA LYS A 126 15.18 17.68 -1.01
C LYS A 126 15.04 17.43 0.48
N GLU A 127 15.65 18.26 1.31
CA GLU A 127 15.55 18.13 2.76
C GLU A 127 14.12 18.33 3.28
N ARG A 128 13.73 17.47 4.21
CA ARG A 128 12.48 17.57 4.97
C ARG A 128 12.46 18.86 5.78
N PRO A 129 11.33 19.58 5.81
CA PRO A 129 11.19 20.71 6.70
C PRO A 129 11.13 20.25 8.15
N TYR A 130 11.55 21.10 9.08
CA TYR A 130 11.40 20.85 10.51
C TYR A 130 10.08 21.43 11.03
N VAL A 131 9.42 20.69 11.91
CA VAL A 131 8.21 21.17 12.58
C VAL A 131 8.60 22.27 13.56
N LYS A 132 8.14 23.50 13.32
CA LYS A 132 8.37 24.63 14.23
C LYS A 132 7.45 24.53 15.45
N GLN A 133 6.15 24.36 15.20
CA GLN A 133 5.11 24.15 16.18
C GLN A 133 3.94 23.39 15.55
N VAL A 134 3.06 22.88 16.41
CA VAL A 134 1.81 22.21 16.02
C VAL A 134 0.68 23.03 16.63
N ASP A 135 -0.19 23.59 15.78
CA ASP A 135 -1.35 24.36 16.20
C ASP A 135 -2.60 23.50 16.01
N ILE A 136 -3.39 23.32 17.07
CA ILE A 136 -4.61 22.49 17.04
C ILE A 136 -5.82 23.41 17.25
N VAL A 137 -6.81 23.30 16.36
CA VAL A 137 -8.02 24.12 16.38
C VAL A 137 -9.25 23.24 16.28
N GLY A 138 -10.29 23.54 17.07
CA GLY A 138 -11.57 22.84 17.04
C GLY A 138 -11.65 21.62 17.97
N ASN A 139 -10.72 21.48 18.92
CA ASN A 139 -10.73 20.42 19.91
C ASN A 139 -11.42 20.85 21.22
N ASP A 140 -12.75 20.80 21.26
CA ASP A 140 -13.52 21.16 22.46
C ASP A 140 -13.77 19.95 23.36
N LYS A 141 -13.74 18.72 22.83
CA LYS A 141 -14.13 17.49 23.54
C LYS A 141 -12.95 16.62 23.94
N VAL A 142 -11.82 16.71 23.24
CA VAL A 142 -10.58 16.00 23.54
C VAL A 142 -9.49 17.02 23.86
N SER A 143 -8.68 16.74 24.88
CA SER A 143 -7.64 17.65 25.31
C SER A 143 -6.53 17.77 24.25
N THR A 144 -5.90 18.94 24.17
CA THR A 144 -4.78 19.17 23.25
C THR A 144 -3.64 18.19 23.52
N ASP A 145 -3.36 17.88 24.79
CA ASP A 145 -2.30 16.96 25.20
C ASP A 145 -2.53 15.54 24.67
N ASP A 146 -3.77 15.04 24.71
CA ASP A 146 -4.12 13.71 24.19
C ASP A 146 -3.96 13.67 22.66
N ILE A 147 -4.32 14.76 21.97
CA ILE A 147 -4.17 14.88 20.51
C ILE A 147 -2.69 14.93 20.13
N GLU A 148 -1.87 15.71 20.83
CA GLU A 148 -0.43 15.77 20.59
C GLU A 148 0.26 14.42 20.85
N ALA A 149 -0.14 13.73 21.92
CA ALA A 149 0.35 12.39 22.24
C ALA A 149 -0.01 11.38 21.13
N ALA A 150 -1.25 11.42 20.63
CA ALA A 150 -1.72 10.56 19.55
C ALA A 150 -1.07 10.89 18.20
N LEU A 151 -0.90 12.18 17.87
CA LEU A 151 -0.24 12.62 16.65
C LEU A 151 1.20 12.11 16.60
N GLY A 152 1.92 12.19 17.71
CA GLY A 152 3.29 11.66 17.83
C GLY A 152 4.32 12.48 17.04
N ILE A 153 3.98 13.72 16.67
CA ILE A 153 4.86 14.71 16.07
C ILE A 153 5.17 15.77 17.11
N ARG A 154 6.46 16.11 17.24
CA ARG A 154 6.90 17.11 18.21
C ARG A 154 7.55 18.29 17.50
N PRO A 155 7.52 19.48 18.12
CA PRO A 155 8.35 20.59 17.67
C PRO A 155 9.83 20.18 17.58
N ARG A 156 10.55 20.77 16.64
CA ARG A 156 11.98 20.56 16.35
C ARG A 156 12.35 19.19 15.77
N THR A 157 11.39 18.39 15.34
CA THR A 157 11.66 17.15 14.58
C THR A 157 11.45 17.36 13.09
N ALA A 158 12.16 16.60 12.25
CA ALA A 158 11.89 16.57 10.81
C ALA A 158 10.45 16.09 10.55
N LEU A 159 9.74 16.77 9.66
CA LEU A 159 8.39 16.42 9.26
C LEU A 159 8.44 15.26 8.27
N ASP A 160 7.79 14.16 8.61
CA ASP A 160 7.61 13.01 7.73
C ASP A 160 6.12 12.90 7.39
N ALA A 161 5.79 12.97 6.11
CA ALA A 161 4.41 12.93 5.63
C ALA A 161 3.69 11.61 5.99
N SER A 162 4.41 10.48 5.96
CA SER A 162 3.86 9.16 6.31
C SER A 162 3.54 9.11 7.79
N ARG A 163 4.47 9.59 8.64
CA ARG A 163 4.24 9.66 10.09
C ARG A 163 3.13 10.63 10.47
N LEU A 164 2.99 11.76 9.76
CA LEU A 164 1.87 12.68 9.92
C LEU A 164 0.56 11.99 9.61
N GLN A 165 0.47 11.29 8.48
CA GLN A 165 -0.74 10.57 8.09
C GLN A 165 -1.11 9.47 9.11
N GLU A 166 -0.14 8.68 9.58
CA GLU A 166 -0.35 7.71 10.65
C GLU A 166 -0.81 8.38 11.96
N GLY A 167 -0.20 9.51 12.31
CA GLY A 167 -0.58 10.31 13.47
C GLY A 167 -2.02 10.81 13.38
N LEU A 168 -2.47 11.29 12.22
CA LEU A 168 -3.86 11.71 11.99
C LEU A 168 -4.85 10.56 12.18
N GLN A 169 -4.50 9.33 11.75
CA GLN A 169 -5.32 8.14 12.00
C GLN A 169 -5.40 7.79 13.49
N ARG A 170 -4.30 7.97 14.24
CA ARG A 170 -4.33 7.81 15.70
C ARG A 170 -5.20 8.86 16.38
N VAL A 171 -5.14 10.13 15.94
CA VAL A 171 -6.04 11.19 16.44
C VAL A 171 -7.49 10.84 16.18
N LEU A 172 -7.84 10.40 14.96
CA LEU A 172 -9.20 9.94 14.63
C LEU A 172 -9.65 8.78 15.53
N ARG A 173 -8.73 7.86 15.87
CA ARG A 173 -9.00 6.77 16.80
C ARG A 173 -9.31 7.25 18.20
N VAL A 174 -8.54 8.19 18.75
CA VAL A 174 -8.81 8.80 20.06
C VAL A 174 -10.22 9.41 20.10
N TYR A 175 -10.63 10.11 19.04
CA TYR A 175 -11.99 10.63 18.92
C TYR A 175 -13.04 9.52 18.84
N SER A 176 -12.78 8.45 18.09
CA SER A 176 -13.67 7.30 18.00
C SER A 176 -13.84 6.59 19.36
N GLU A 177 -12.75 6.38 20.08
CA GLU A 177 -12.71 5.79 21.43
C GLU A 177 -13.41 6.69 22.46
N ALA A 178 -13.46 8.01 22.23
CA ALA A 178 -14.25 8.94 23.02
C ALA A 178 -15.75 8.98 22.59
N GLY A 179 -16.15 8.21 21.57
CA GLY A 179 -17.52 8.13 21.06
C GLY A 179 -17.89 9.20 20.02
N HIS A 180 -16.92 9.98 19.55
CA HIS A 180 -17.12 11.02 18.53
C HIS A 180 -16.94 10.45 17.12
N VAL A 181 -18.01 9.83 16.63
CA VAL A 181 -18.06 9.31 15.26
C VAL A 181 -18.20 10.43 14.24
N ASN A 182 -17.80 10.19 12.98
CA ASN A 182 -17.81 11.18 11.91
C ASN A 182 -16.96 12.43 12.19
N THR A 183 -16.01 12.33 13.11
CA THR A 183 -14.99 13.37 13.30
C THR A 183 -14.15 13.48 12.03
N ARG A 184 -13.92 14.71 11.56
CA ARG A 184 -13.01 14.99 10.44
C ARG A 184 -11.80 15.75 10.96
N VAL A 185 -10.63 15.30 10.55
CA VAL A 185 -9.37 15.97 10.87
C VAL A 185 -8.72 16.36 9.56
N ASP A 186 -8.59 17.66 9.35
CA ASP A 186 -7.87 18.25 8.23
C ASP A 186 -6.55 18.88 8.74
N TYR A 187 -5.57 19.03 7.86
CA TYR A 187 -4.30 19.67 8.21
C TYR A 187 -3.83 20.62 7.12
N VAL A 188 -3.12 21.67 7.54
CA VAL A 188 -2.46 22.62 6.66
C VAL A 188 -1.00 22.74 7.07
N LEU A 189 -0.11 22.62 6.10
CA LEU A 189 1.32 22.86 6.28
C LEU A 189 1.64 24.27 5.80
N THR A 190 2.10 25.13 6.72
CA THR A 190 2.50 26.50 6.39
C THR A 190 4.03 26.58 6.43
N PRO A 191 4.70 26.64 5.26
CA PRO A 191 6.15 26.79 5.21
C PRO A 191 6.59 28.14 5.78
N GLU A 192 7.72 28.14 6.47
CA GLU A 192 8.36 29.31 7.06
C GLU A 192 9.84 29.39 6.63
N GLU A 193 10.53 30.45 7.06
CA GLU A 193 11.96 30.62 6.83
C GLU A 193 12.79 29.47 7.44
N ASN A 194 14.01 29.29 6.94
CA ASN A 194 14.97 28.27 7.42
C ASN A 194 14.50 26.81 7.30
N ASN A 195 13.72 26.49 6.25
CA ASN A 195 13.16 25.16 6.00
C ASN A 195 12.34 24.64 7.21
N GLN A 196 11.55 25.53 7.82
CA GLN A 196 10.63 25.21 8.91
C GLN A 196 9.19 25.17 8.39
N THR A 197 8.32 24.48 9.11
CA THR A 197 6.89 24.40 8.78
C THR A 197 6.08 24.38 10.06
N VAL A 198 5.02 25.19 10.06
CA VAL A 198 3.96 25.13 11.08
C VAL A 198 2.91 24.14 10.60
N VAL A 199 2.56 23.17 11.45
CA VAL A 199 1.52 22.19 11.17
C VAL A 199 0.26 22.64 11.89
N THR A 200 -0.76 23.04 11.16
CA THR A 200 -2.06 23.41 11.73
C THR A 200 -3.04 22.27 11.50
N LEU A 201 -3.60 21.71 12.57
CA LEU A 201 -4.66 20.71 12.54
C LEU A 201 -6.00 21.40 12.80
N THR A 202 -6.94 21.19 11.89
CA THR A 202 -8.32 21.65 12.04
C THR A 202 -9.20 20.43 12.27
N ILE A 203 -9.81 20.36 13.45
CA ILE A 203 -10.66 19.26 13.85
C ILE A 203 -12.12 19.72 13.81
N ILE A 204 -12.93 18.97 13.08
CA ILE A 204 -14.38 19.11 13.08
C ILE A 204 -14.92 17.92 13.85
N GLU A 205 -15.23 18.16 15.13
CA GLU A 205 -15.70 17.12 16.04
C GLU A 205 -17.10 16.64 15.63
N GLY A 206 -17.24 15.32 15.57
CA GLY A 206 -18.50 14.69 15.29
C GLY A 206 -19.43 14.67 16.50
N LYS A 207 -20.72 14.42 16.24
CA LYS A 207 -21.70 14.16 17.31
C LYS A 207 -21.26 12.92 18.10
N THR A 208 -21.36 12.99 19.42
CA THR A 208 -21.18 11.82 20.27
C THR A 208 -22.35 10.87 20.02
N LEU A 209 -22.06 9.65 19.56
CA LEU A 209 -23.07 8.59 19.48
C LEU A 209 -22.84 7.62 20.62
N ARG A 210 -23.91 7.36 21.39
CA ARG A 210 -23.91 6.38 22.47
C ARG A 210 -24.92 5.28 22.22
N ILE A 211 -24.62 4.08 22.70
CA ILE A 211 -25.51 2.92 22.71
C ILE A 211 -26.66 3.21 23.65
N GLN A 212 -27.82 3.53 23.09
CA GLN A 212 -29.05 3.77 23.82
C GLN A 212 -29.73 2.47 24.25
N LYS A 213 -29.56 1.43 23.44
CA LYS A 213 -30.25 0.17 23.64
C LYS A 213 -29.47 -0.98 23.04
N ILE A 214 -29.41 -2.09 23.77
CA ILE A 214 -28.96 -3.39 23.30
C ILE A 214 -30.20 -4.30 23.28
N THR A 215 -30.51 -4.85 22.12
CA THR A 215 -31.65 -5.73 21.88
C THR A 215 -31.15 -7.11 21.47
N PHE A 216 -31.68 -8.16 22.09
CA PHE A 216 -31.43 -9.55 21.69
C PHE A 216 -32.63 -10.10 20.92
N GLU A 217 -32.35 -10.87 19.87
CA GLU A 217 -33.37 -11.57 19.10
C GLU A 217 -33.07 -13.06 19.11
N GLY A 218 -34.05 -13.88 19.50
CA GLY A 218 -33.95 -15.34 19.45
C GLY A 218 -33.47 -16.00 20.74
N ASN A 219 -33.11 -15.22 21.76
CA ASN A 219 -32.95 -15.70 23.13
C ASN A 219 -34.31 -16.08 23.73
N ARG A 220 -34.43 -17.32 24.21
CA ARG A 220 -35.64 -17.85 24.86
C ARG A 220 -35.32 -18.41 26.24
N GLU A 221 -34.12 -18.96 26.42
CA GLU A 221 -33.67 -19.58 27.65
C GLU A 221 -33.00 -18.57 28.60
N PHE A 222 -32.34 -17.55 28.05
CA PHE A 222 -31.76 -16.43 28.81
C PHE A 222 -32.52 -15.14 28.56
N SER A 223 -32.74 -14.38 29.62
CA SER A 223 -33.29 -13.02 29.54
C SER A 223 -32.26 -12.02 28.99
N ASP A 224 -32.76 -10.92 28.40
CA ASP A 224 -31.91 -9.84 27.90
C ASP A 224 -30.94 -9.30 28.98
N ASP A 225 -31.40 -9.20 30.23
CA ASP A 225 -30.58 -8.68 31.33
C ASP A 225 -29.44 -9.64 31.71
N GLU A 226 -29.68 -10.96 31.71
CA GLU A 226 -28.63 -11.96 31.95
C GLU A 226 -27.55 -11.90 30.86
N LEU A 227 -27.94 -11.72 29.60
CA LEU A 227 -27.01 -11.56 28.49
C LEU A 227 -26.23 -10.24 28.62
N LYS A 228 -26.90 -9.13 28.96
CA LYS A 228 -26.26 -7.82 29.16
C LYS A 228 -25.26 -7.84 30.32
N ASP A 229 -25.51 -8.61 31.37
CA ASP A 229 -24.64 -8.69 32.54
C ASP A 229 -23.28 -9.33 32.20
N VAL A 230 -23.27 -10.31 31.30
CA VAL A 230 -22.04 -10.98 30.82
C VAL A 230 -21.22 -10.10 29.87
N MET A 231 -21.87 -9.19 29.15
CA MET A 231 -21.19 -8.27 28.23
C MET A 231 -20.45 -7.14 28.95
N ASN A 232 -19.35 -6.68 28.36
CA ASN A 232 -18.65 -5.47 28.79
C ASN A 232 -19.28 -4.20 28.19
N THR A 233 -19.82 -4.30 26.98
CA THR A 233 -20.58 -3.23 26.34
C THR A 233 -21.84 -2.96 27.14
N LYS A 234 -22.01 -1.70 27.58
CA LYS A 234 -23.18 -1.26 28.37
C LYS A 234 -23.93 -0.15 27.65
N GLU A 235 -25.25 -0.16 27.83
CA GLU A 235 -26.11 0.95 27.43
C GLU A 235 -25.73 2.24 28.16
N GLU A 236 -26.03 3.38 27.55
CA GLU A 236 -25.80 4.68 28.13
C GLU A 236 -26.59 4.82 29.43
N TRP A 237 -25.96 5.51 30.37
CA TRP A 237 -26.56 5.77 31.67
C TRP A 237 -26.81 7.27 31.80
N PHE A 238 -27.90 7.65 32.47
CA PHE A 238 -28.35 9.04 32.55
C PHE A 238 -27.40 9.99 33.29
N LEU A 239 -26.33 9.49 33.94
CA LEU A 239 -25.35 10.34 34.61
C LEU A 239 -24.39 10.99 33.60
N PRO A 240 -24.16 12.32 33.70
CA PRO A 240 -23.42 13.09 32.69
C PRO A 240 -21.91 12.77 32.63
N PHE A 241 -21.35 12.13 33.65
CA PHE A 241 -19.92 11.76 33.74
C PHE A 241 -19.66 10.27 33.47
N SER A 242 -20.69 9.51 33.07
CA SER A 242 -20.54 8.09 32.75
C SER A 242 -19.95 7.91 31.36
N THR A 243 -18.90 7.10 31.25
CA THR A 243 -18.33 6.65 29.95
C THR A 243 -19.13 5.49 29.33
N ARG A 244 -20.16 4.98 30.03
CA ARG A 244 -21.05 3.93 29.49
C ARG A 244 -21.76 4.40 28.22
N GLY A 245 -22.02 3.46 27.33
CA GLY A 245 -22.66 3.71 26.04
C GLY A 245 -21.69 4.07 24.92
N ILE A 246 -20.39 4.29 25.19
CA ILE A 246 -19.42 4.44 24.09
C ILE A 246 -19.28 3.08 23.39
N LEU A 247 -19.48 3.08 22.07
CA LEU A 247 -19.33 1.88 21.26
C LEU A 247 -17.86 1.67 20.90
N ASP A 248 -17.31 0.54 21.35
CA ASP A 248 -16.05 0.00 20.89
C ASP A 248 -16.34 -1.30 20.11
N PRO A 249 -16.10 -1.34 18.78
CA PRO A 249 -16.35 -2.52 17.96
C PRO A 249 -15.55 -3.76 18.39
N ASP A 250 -14.33 -3.57 18.90
CA ASP A 250 -13.47 -4.69 19.31
C ASP A 250 -13.99 -5.30 20.61
N VAL A 251 -14.43 -4.46 21.55
CA VAL A 251 -15.10 -4.91 22.78
C VAL A 251 -16.41 -5.61 22.47
N LEU A 252 -17.23 -5.05 21.57
CA LEU A 252 -18.50 -5.67 21.17
C LEU A 252 -18.28 -7.02 20.48
N THR A 253 -17.22 -7.16 19.68
CA THR A 253 -16.81 -8.43 19.09
C THR A 253 -16.42 -9.44 20.17
N ASN A 254 -15.61 -9.03 21.16
CA ASN A 254 -15.24 -9.89 22.28
C ASN A 254 -16.46 -10.31 23.13
N ASP A 255 -17.44 -9.42 23.28
CA ASP A 255 -18.68 -9.72 23.99
C ASP A 255 -19.47 -10.86 23.33
N THR A 256 -19.46 -10.99 22.00
CA THR A 256 -20.08 -12.16 21.34
C THR A 256 -19.43 -13.49 21.74
N ALA A 257 -18.11 -13.49 21.97
CA ALA A 257 -17.40 -14.67 22.45
C ALA A 257 -17.72 -14.99 23.92
N LEU A 258 -17.94 -13.97 24.75
CA LEU A 258 -18.39 -14.13 26.14
C LEU A 258 -19.80 -14.71 26.20
N LEU A 259 -20.71 -14.19 25.37
CA LEU A 259 -22.06 -14.75 25.23
C LEU A 259 -21.99 -16.19 24.73
N SER A 260 -21.16 -16.48 23.73
CA SER A 260 -20.97 -17.85 23.23
C SER A 260 -20.49 -18.80 24.33
N SER A 261 -19.56 -18.35 25.17
CA SER A 261 -19.07 -19.11 26.32
C SER A 261 -20.18 -19.39 27.34
N LEU A 262 -21.03 -18.40 27.66
CA LEU A 262 -22.21 -18.58 28.51
C LEU A 262 -23.13 -19.70 27.99
N TYR A 263 -23.44 -19.70 26.69
CA TYR A 263 -24.27 -20.74 26.09
C TYR A 263 -23.62 -22.13 26.15
N TYR A 264 -22.31 -22.22 25.86
CA TYR A 264 -21.56 -23.48 25.99
C TYR A 264 -21.61 -24.03 27.42
N ASP A 265 -21.37 -23.18 28.42
CA ASP A 265 -21.33 -23.57 29.83
C ASP A 265 -22.69 -24.09 30.33
N HIS A 266 -23.79 -23.65 29.70
CA HIS A 266 -25.14 -24.08 30.03
C HIS A 266 -25.64 -25.27 29.19
N GLY A 267 -24.81 -25.79 28.28
CA GLY A 267 -25.06 -27.01 27.50
C GLY A 267 -25.64 -26.77 26.10
N PHE A 268 -25.65 -25.53 25.61
CA PHE A 268 -26.09 -25.21 24.26
C PHE A 268 -24.90 -25.33 23.30
N VAL A 269 -24.63 -26.52 22.78
CA VAL A 269 -23.41 -26.79 21.98
C VAL A 269 -23.54 -26.27 20.55
N ASP A 270 -24.74 -26.30 19.99
CA ASP A 270 -25.00 -25.89 18.60
C ASP A 270 -25.39 -24.41 18.47
N HIS A 271 -25.22 -23.61 19.52
CA HIS A 271 -25.64 -22.23 19.50
C HIS A 271 -24.85 -21.43 18.46
N LYS A 272 -25.48 -20.39 17.93
CA LYS A 272 -24.85 -19.42 17.02
C LYS A 272 -25.25 -18.02 17.42
N ILE A 273 -24.26 -17.13 17.42
CA ILE A 273 -24.46 -15.70 17.63
C ILE A 273 -24.00 -15.02 16.35
N ASP A 274 -24.90 -14.29 15.72
CA ASP A 274 -24.59 -13.55 14.49
C ASP A 274 -23.76 -12.30 14.84
N GLU A 275 -23.07 -11.74 13.83
CA GLU A 275 -22.37 -10.46 13.99
C GLU A 275 -23.36 -9.35 14.43
N PRO A 276 -23.02 -8.56 15.46
CA PRO A 276 -23.90 -7.51 15.97
C PRO A 276 -24.22 -6.46 14.90
N ILE A 277 -25.50 -6.13 14.76
CA ILE A 277 -25.98 -5.11 13.83
C ILE A 277 -26.11 -3.79 14.59
N ILE A 278 -25.37 -2.76 14.16
CA ILE A 278 -25.41 -1.42 14.76
C ILE A 278 -26.33 -0.53 13.90
N LEU A 279 -27.39 -0.01 14.52
CA LEU A 279 -28.37 0.87 13.88
C LEU A 279 -28.29 2.27 14.50
N THR A 280 -28.22 3.31 13.67
CA THR A 280 -28.35 4.69 14.14
C THR A 280 -29.82 5.04 14.31
N ARG A 281 -30.26 5.33 15.54
CA ARG A 281 -31.64 5.76 15.86
C ARG A 281 -31.62 7.14 16.51
N GLY A 282 -32.11 8.14 15.77
CA GLY A 282 -32.14 9.52 16.26
C GLY A 282 -30.73 10.04 16.55
N GLU A 283 -30.42 10.26 17.83
CA GLU A 283 -29.12 10.77 18.29
C GLU A 283 -28.25 9.68 18.95
N GLY A 284 -28.65 8.41 18.90
CA GLY A 284 -27.90 7.30 19.50
C GLY A 284 -27.84 6.05 18.63
N LEU A 285 -27.30 4.99 19.22
CA LEU A 285 -27.09 3.68 18.60
C LEU A 285 -27.99 2.63 19.27
N GLU A 286 -28.59 1.77 18.45
CA GLU A 286 -29.20 0.52 18.87
C GLU A 286 -28.33 -0.63 18.37
N VAL A 287 -27.88 -1.50 19.29
CA VAL A 287 -27.12 -2.71 18.96
C VAL A 287 -28.09 -3.89 19.00
N VAL A 288 -28.19 -4.62 17.90
CA VAL A 288 -29.04 -5.81 17.77
C VAL A 288 -28.17 -7.04 17.64
N ILE A 289 -28.31 -7.98 18.57
CA ILE A 289 -27.58 -9.24 18.59
C ILE A 289 -28.56 -10.37 18.37
N ARG A 290 -28.37 -11.15 17.30
CA ARG A 290 -29.22 -12.31 17.01
C ARG A 290 -28.57 -13.58 17.54
N VAL A 291 -29.38 -14.37 18.23
CA VAL A 291 -28.96 -15.62 18.87
C VAL A 291 -29.83 -16.76 18.36
N GLN A 292 -29.18 -17.85 17.98
CA GLN A 292 -29.80 -19.14 17.70
C GLN A 292 -29.31 -20.10 18.79
N GLU A 293 -30.11 -20.36 19.82
CA GLU A 293 -29.66 -21.11 21.01
C GLU A 293 -29.39 -22.59 20.71
N GLY A 294 -30.18 -23.19 19.81
CA GLY A 294 -30.12 -24.63 19.53
C GLY A 294 -30.72 -25.47 20.67
N GLU A 295 -30.44 -26.78 20.64
CA GLU A 295 -30.91 -27.71 21.67
C GLU A 295 -29.94 -27.76 22.86
N ARG A 296 -30.49 -28.02 24.05
CA ARG A 296 -29.69 -28.17 25.27
C ARG A 296 -29.23 -29.62 25.44
N TYR A 297 -27.92 -29.81 25.51
CA TYR A 297 -27.28 -31.08 25.75
C TYR A 297 -26.86 -31.24 27.22
N ARG A 298 -26.69 -32.49 27.64
CA ARG A 298 -26.11 -32.85 28.93
C ARG A 298 -24.92 -33.76 28.71
N VAL A 299 -23.92 -33.63 29.56
CA VAL A 299 -22.74 -34.50 29.52
C VAL A 299 -23.17 -35.94 29.84
N GLY A 300 -22.88 -36.84 28.90
CA GLY A 300 -23.09 -38.28 29.07
C GLY A 300 -21.87 -38.98 29.68
N ALA A 301 -21.68 -40.25 29.35
CA ALA A 301 -20.51 -41.00 29.82
C ALA A 301 -19.21 -40.49 29.17
N VAL A 302 -18.26 -40.03 30.00
CA VAL A 302 -16.91 -39.64 29.55
C VAL A 302 -16.03 -40.89 29.52
N LYS A 303 -15.57 -41.27 28.32
CA LYS A 303 -14.55 -42.31 28.15
C LYS A 303 -13.22 -41.65 27.86
N LEU A 304 -12.27 -41.81 28.78
CA LEU A 304 -10.90 -41.37 28.58
C LEU A 304 -10.15 -42.49 27.84
N GLY A 305 -9.77 -42.23 26.59
CA GLY A 305 -8.87 -43.08 25.82
C GLY A 305 -7.47 -42.47 25.86
N GLY A 306 -6.51 -43.19 26.41
CA GLY A 306 -5.09 -42.89 26.35
C GLY A 306 -4.30 -44.16 26.01
N ASP A 307 -3.18 -43.98 25.32
CA ASP A 307 -2.21 -45.03 24.98
C ASP A 307 -1.34 -45.44 26.20
#